data_AF-A0A4Y9L7Q8-F1
#
_entry.id   AF-A0A4Y9L7Q8-F1
#
_cell.length_a   1.000
_cell.length_b   1.000
_cell.length_c   1.000
_cell.angle_alpha   90.00
_cell.angle_beta   90.00
_cell.angle_gamma   90.00
#
_symmetry.space_group_name_H-M   'P 1'
#
loop_
_entity.id
_entity.type
_entity.pdbx_description
1 polymer ?
#
loop_
_entity_poly.entity_id
_entity_poly.type
_entity_poly.pdbx_seq_one_letter_code
_entity_poly.pdbx_strand_id
1 'polypeptide(L)'
;MFTAIAAMTQLAAAQTKGSNGGPVVKSQGHPIEFVRKGLDILFYVGDDDGSPLSTKDMRGRATIQEGGKTVTVPLAPASPNMMTGKLLAEPSPKAIVVFSGSLHGHSLTARYAGE
;
A
#
# COMPACT_ATOMS: atom_id res chain seq x y z
N MET A 1 -23.97 28.37 -24.48
CA MET A 1 -23.18 28.49 -23.23
C MET A 1 -22.18 27.34 -23.25
N PHE A 2 -20.90 27.60 -22.96
CA PHE A 2 -19.87 26.55 -22.96
C PHE A 2 -19.53 26.18 -21.52
N THR A 3 -19.85 24.95 -21.11
CA THR A 3 -19.45 24.39 -19.82
C THR A 3 -17.98 23.99 -19.88
N ALA A 4 -17.12 24.72 -19.16
CA ALA A 4 -15.71 24.35 -19.03
C ALA A 4 -15.58 23.04 -18.24
N ILE A 5 -14.89 22.06 -18.82
CA ILE A 5 -14.59 20.80 -18.12
C ILE A 5 -13.42 21.07 -17.18
N ALA A 6 -13.70 21.17 -15.88
CA ALA A 6 -12.65 21.32 -14.87
C ALA A 6 -11.81 20.05 -14.81
N ALA A 7 -10.61 20.07 -15.40
CA ALA A 7 -9.66 18.98 -15.29
C ALA A 7 -9.23 18.83 -13.83
N MET A 8 -9.70 17.76 -13.18
CA MET A 8 -9.29 17.43 -11.81
C MET A 8 -7.81 17.04 -11.82
N THR A 9 -6.95 17.98 -11.47
CA THR A 9 -5.52 17.72 -11.27
C THR A 9 -5.37 16.78 -10.08
N GLN A 10 -5.31 15.48 -10.36
CA GLN A 10 -5.03 14.45 -9.37
C GLN A 10 -3.63 14.71 -8.81
N LEU A 11 -3.52 15.43 -7.68
CA LEU A 11 -2.24 15.66 -7.02
C LEU A 11 -1.61 14.29 -6.74
N ALA A 12 -0.44 14.05 -7.36
CA ALA A 12 0.38 12.91 -7.00
C ALA A 12 0.81 13.11 -5.54
N ALA A 13 0.18 12.36 -4.63
CA ALA A 13 0.51 12.40 -3.21
C ALA A 13 2.00 12.04 -3.06
N ALA A 14 2.83 13.03 -2.72
CA ALA A 14 4.26 12.85 -2.60
C ALA A 14 4.54 11.75 -1.58
N GLN A 15 5.16 10.66 -2.03
CA GLN A 15 5.43 9.49 -1.19
C GLN A 15 6.49 9.86 -0.16
N THR A 16 6.06 10.21 1.05
CA THR A 16 6.98 10.50 2.14
C THR A 16 7.70 9.22 2.56
N LYS A 17 8.96 9.35 3.00
CA LYS A 17 9.72 8.22 3.53
C LYS A 17 9.27 7.95 4.97
N GLY A 18 8.81 6.73 5.24
CA GLY A 18 8.34 6.30 6.55
C GLY A 18 9.49 5.88 7.48
N SER A 19 9.11 5.53 8.72
CA SER A 19 10.05 5.20 9.80
C SER A 19 10.89 3.95 9.53
N ASN A 20 10.41 3.05 8.65
CA ASN A 20 11.14 1.85 8.23
C ASN A 20 11.90 2.06 6.90
N GLY A 21 11.88 3.29 6.37
CA GLY A 21 12.59 3.70 5.16
C GLY A 21 11.84 3.46 3.83
N GLY A 22 10.62 2.96 3.86
CA GLY A 22 9.77 2.73 2.68
C GLY A 22 8.96 3.97 2.26
N PRO A 23 8.37 3.99 1.05
CA PRO A 23 7.37 4.97 0.67
C PRO A 23 6.07 4.80 1.48
N VAL A 24 5.49 5.91 1.91
CA VAL A 24 4.20 6.00 2.60
C VAL A 24 3.12 6.53 1.64
N VAL A 25 1.92 5.98 1.76
CA VAL A 25 0.70 6.47 1.10
C VAL A 25 -0.42 6.53 2.16
N LYS A 26 -1.09 7.68 2.31
CA LYS A 26 -2.28 7.78 3.17
C LYS A 26 -3.52 7.23 2.45
N SER A 27 -4.36 6.48 3.16
CA SER A 27 -5.61 5.89 2.69
C SER A 27 -6.68 6.03 3.76
N GLN A 28 -7.73 6.83 3.52
CA GLN A 28 -8.74 7.18 4.53
C GLN A 28 -8.12 7.70 5.85
N GLY A 29 -7.15 8.62 5.76
CA GLY A 29 -6.38 9.14 6.90
C GLY A 29 -5.16 8.26 7.26
N HIS A 30 -5.38 6.95 7.40
CA HIS A 30 -4.36 5.96 7.77
C HIS A 30 -3.10 6.00 6.85
N PRO A 31 -1.89 6.31 7.36
CA PRO A 31 -0.66 6.14 6.61
C PRO A 31 -0.31 4.65 6.48
N ILE A 32 0.11 4.24 5.30
CA ILE A 32 0.53 2.86 5.01
C ILE A 32 1.93 2.91 4.37
N GLU A 33 2.94 2.42 5.09
CA GLU A 33 4.33 2.34 4.64
C GLU A 33 4.59 0.98 3.99
N PHE A 34 5.13 0.95 2.76
CA PHE A 34 5.51 -0.28 2.07
C PHE A 34 7.02 -0.52 2.13
N VAL A 35 7.44 -1.69 2.63
CA VAL A 35 8.84 -2.11 2.72
C VAL A 35 9.04 -3.47 2.04
N ARG A 36 10.15 -3.62 1.31
CA ARG A 36 10.63 -4.89 0.74
C ARG A 36 11.85 -5.38 1.52
N LYS A 37 11.90 -6.68 1.83
CA LYS A 37 13.06 -7.37 2.44
C LYS A 37 13.32 -8.64 1.63
N GLY A 38 14.07 -8.52 0.54
CA GLY A 38 14.17 -9.58 -0.47
C GLY A 38 12.80 -9.90 -1.07
N LEU A 39 12.37 -11.15 -0.94
CA LEU A 39 11.04 -11.61 -1.38
C LEU A 39 9.90 -11.28 -0.40
N ASP A 40 10.20 -10.85 0.82
CA ASP A 40 9.17 -10.52 1.80
C ASP A 40 8.69 -9.08 1.64
N ILE A 41 7.36 -8.91 1.59
CA ILE A 41 6.68 -7.62 1.51
C ILE A 41 5.97 -7.32 2.83
N LEU A 42 6.17 -6.11 3.33
CA LEU A 42 5.63 -5.64 4.60
C LEU A 42 4.90 -4.32 4.37
N PHE A 43 3.68 -4.21 4.90
CA PHE A 43 2.92 -2.97 4.95
C PHE A 43 2.69 -2.61 6.41
N TYR A 44 3.32 -1.54 6.89
CA TYR A 44 3.07 -1.00 8.23
C TYR A 44 1.87 -0.06 8.14
N VAL A 45 0.86 -0.28 8.97
CA VAL A 45 -0.37 0.52 9.02
C VAL A 45 -0.33 1.43 10.24
N GLY A 46 -0.72 2.70 10.07
CA GLY A 46 -0.88 3.65 11.17
C GLY A 46 -2.30 4.19 11.29
N ASP A 47 -2.59 4.82 12.42
CA ASP A 47 -3.76 5.67 12.58
C ASP A 47 -3.49 7.08 12.01
N ASP A 48 -4.50 7.95 11.94
CA ASP A 48 -4.34 9.26 11.26
C ASP A 48 -3.27 10.16 11.90
N ASP A 49 -3.08 10.02 13.22
CA ASP A 49 -2.03 10.67 14.03
C ASP A 49 -0.61 10.11 13.80
N GLY A 50 -0.48 9.00 13.06
CA GLY A 50 0.77 8.30 12.78
C GLY A 50 1.16 7.22 13.80
N SER A 51 0.33 6.97 14.82
CA SER A 51 0.54 5.87 15.78
C SER A 51 0.32 4.49 15.14
N PRO A 52 0.86 3.38 15.69
CA PRO A 52 0.71 2.04 15.08
C PRO A 52 -0.72 1.48 15.19
N LEU A 53 -1.40 1.28 14.05
CA LEU A 53 -2.75 0.70 14.02
C LEU A 53 -2.70 -0.83 14.10
N SER A 54 -3.44 -1.42 15.05
CA SER A 54 -3.47 -2.88 15.22
C SER A 54 -3.96 -3.60 13.96
N THR A 55 -3.10 -4.43 13.37
CA THR A 55 -3.46 -5.24 12.18
C THR A 55 -4.09 -6.59 12.53
N LYS A 56 -4.15 -6.97 13.80
CA LYS A 56 -4.54 -8.33 14.28
C LYS A 56 -5.75 -8.93 13.57
N ASP A 57 -6.82 -8.14 13.43
CA ASP A 57 -8.12 -8.57 12.88
C ASP A 57 -8.32 -8.12 11.41
N MET A 58 -7.27 -7.54 10.79
CA MET A 58 -7.28 -7.18 9.37
C MET A 58 -7.10 -8.39 8.46
N ARG A 59 -7.68 -8.29 7.27
CA ARG A 59 -7.46 -9.22 6.15
C ARG A 59 -7.02 -8.43 4.94
N GLY A 60 -6.14 -8.98 4.10
CA GLY A 60 -5.68 -8.25 2.92
C GLY A 60 -4.89 -9.07 1.91
N ARG A 61 -4.51 -8.38 0.84
CA ARG A 61 -3.67 -8.89 -0.24
C ARG A 61 -2.82 -7.75 -0.81
N ALA A 62 -1.67 -8.09 -1.37
CA ALA A 62 -0.94 -7.22 -2.27
C ALA A 62 -1.16 -7.67 -3.72
N THR A 63 -1.34 -6.73 -4.63
CA THR A 63 -1.43 -6.97 -6.07
C THR A 63 -0.20 -6.37 -6.73
N ILE A 64 0.63 -7.21 -7.35
CA ILE A 64 1.84 -6.80 -8.07
C ILE A 64 1.49 -6.76 -9.55
N GLN A 65 1.70 -5.62 -10.21
CA GLN A 65 1.41 -5.40 -11.62
C GLN A 65 2.68 -5.04 -12.38
N GLU A 66 2.98 -5.77 -13.45
CA GLU A 66 4.23 -5.60 -14.20
C GLU A 66 4.15 -6.18 -15.61
N GLY A 67 4.57 -5.43 -16.63
CA GLY A 67 4.62 -5.92 -18.02
C GLY A 67 3.29 -6.48 -18.56
N GLY A 68 2.16 -5.96 -18.08
CA GLY A 68 0.81 -6.48 -18.37
C GLY A 68 0.37 -7.69 -17.54
N LYS A 69 1.28 -8.32 -16.78
CA LYS A 69 0.99 -9.40 -15.83
C LYS A 69 0.49 -8.84 -14.50
N THR A 70 -0.27 -9.66 -13.77
CA THR A 70 -0.74 -9.36 -12.42
C THR A 70 -0.58 -10.59 -11.53
N VAL A 71 0.03 -10.43 -10.35
CA VAL A 71 0.18 -11.47 -9.33
C VAL A 71 -0.49 -11.00 -8.04
N THR A 72 -1.28 -11.85 -7.40
CA THR A 72 -1.86 -11.57 -6.08
C THR A 72 -1.09 -12.34 -5.01
N VAL A 73 -0.62 -11.63 -3.99
CA VAL A 73 0.02 -12.19 -2.79
C VAL A 73 -0.97 -12.05 -1.62
N PRO A 74 -1.39 -13.14 -0.95
CA PRO A 74 -2.18 -13.02 0.28
C PRO A 74 -1.34 -12.39 1.39
N LEU A 75 -1.94 -11.53 2.22
CA LEU A 75 -1.26 -10.93 3.37
C LEU A 75 -1.83 -11.47 4.68
N ALA A 76 -0.93 -11.87 5.58
CA ALA A 76 -1.23 -12.21 6.96
C ALA A 76 -0.94 -11.01 7.89
N PRO A 77 -1.72 -10.80 8.96
CA PRO A 77 -1.38 -9.82 9.98
C PRO A 77 -0.19 -10.30 10.82
N ALA A 78 0.71 -9.37 11.14
CA ALA A 78 1.84 -9.59 12.04
C ALA A 78 1.93 -8.44 13.05
N SER A 79 1.95 -8.78 14.34
CA SER A 79 1.87 -7.80 15.43
C SER A 79 3.06 -6.83 15.47
N PRO A 80 2.86 -5.56 15.87
CA PRO A 80 1.58 -4.96 16.24
C PRO A 80 0.75 -4.49 15.03
N ASN A 81 1.41 -3.95 13.99
CA ASN A 81 0.77 -3.14 12.95
C ASN A 81 1.19 -3.47 11.51
N MET A 82 1.71 -4.68 11.27
CA MET A 82 2.13 -5.10 9.93
C MET A 82 1.10 -6.00 9.25
N MET A 83 0.98 -5.87 7.93
CA MET A 83 0.45 -6.90 7.04
C MET A 83 1.62 -7.42 6.19
N THR A 84 1.92 -8.71 6.25
CA THR A 84 3.10 -9.31 5.60
C THR A 84 2.69 -10.38 4.59
N GLY A 85 3.51 -10.55 3.55
CA GLY A 85 3.35 -11.62 2.57
C GLY A 85 4.66 -11.91 1.87
N LYS A 86 4.69 -12.99 1.09
CA LYS A 86 5.91 -13.45 0.41
C LYS A 86 5.71 -13.58 -1.09
N LEU A 87 6.65 -13.01 -1.83
CA LEU A 87 6.72 -13.09 -3.30
C LEU A 87 7.32 -14.41 -3.77
N LEU A 88 6.90 -14.82 -4.97
CA LEU A 88 7.41 -16.01 -5.67
C LEU A 88 8.69 -15.74 -6.47
N ALA A 89 8.92 -14.48 -6.85
CA ALA A 89 10.10 -14.00 -7.58
C ALA A 89 10.34 -12.51 -7.23
N GLU A 90 11.54 -12.00 -7.50
CA GLU A 90 11.84 -10.58 -7.28
C GLU A 90 11.13 -9.71 -8.34
N PRO A 91 10.40 -8.66 -7.93
CA PRO A 91 9.73 -7.75 -8.84
C PRO A 91 10.72 -6.66 -9.26
N SER A 92 10.79 -6.37 -10.56
CA SER A 92 11.69 -5.36 -11.11
C SER A 92 11.39 -3.95 -10.56
N PRO A 93 12.31 -2.98 -10.69
CA PRO A 93 12.15 -1.63 -10.13
C PRO A 93 10.82 -0.97 -10.47
N LYS A 94 10.29 -1.21 -11.68
CA LYS A 94 9.07 -0.61 -12.25
C LYS A 94 7.76 -1.32 -11.88
N ALA A 95 7.81 -2.39 -11.08
CA ALA A 95 6.60 -3.10 -10.66
C ALA A 95 5.71 -2.21 -9.78
N ILE A 96 4.40 -2.18 -10.08
CA ILE A 96 3.42 -1.42 -9.29
C ILE A 96 2.84 -2.34 -8.22
N VAL A 97 2.89 -1.90 -6.97
CA VAL A 97 2.37 -2.65 -5.81
C VAL A 97 1.11 -1.97 -5.31
N VAL A 98 0.00 -2.71 -5.23
CA VAL A 98 -1.27 -2.24 -4.68
C VAL A 98 -1.61 -3.05 -3.44
N PHE A 99 -1.53 -2.42 -2.27
CA PHE A 99 -2.08 -2.96 -1.03
C PHE A 99 -3.61 -2.85 -1.08
N SER A 100 -4.30 -3.91 -0.64
CA SER A 100 -5.74 -3.91 -0.41
C SER A 100 -6.03 -4.67 0.88
N GLY A 101 -6.31 -3.94 1.95
CA GLY A 101 -6.68 -4.47 3.26
C GLY A 101 -8.12 -4.09 3.63
N SER A 102 -8.67 -4.75 4.65
CA SER A 102 -9.90 -4.34 5.30
C SER A 102 -9.80 -4.47 6.82
N LEU A 103 -10.38 -3.49 7.51
CA LEU A 103 -10.52 -3.39 8.97
C LEU A 103 -11.97 -3.02 9.27
N HIS A 104 -12.67 -3.82 10.09
CA HIS A 104 -14.06 -3.59 10.50
C HIS A 104 -15.06 -3.27 9.35
N GLY A 105 -14.81 -3.78 8.14
CA GLY A 105 -15.64 -3.53 6.95
C GLY A 105 -15.22 -2.33 6.09
N HIS A 106 -14.37 -1.43 6.61
CA HIS A 106 -13.73 -0.39 5.82
C HIS A 106 -12.60 -0.99 4.96
N SER A 107 -12.35 -0.44 3.78
CA SER A 107 -11.31 -0.92 2.84
C SER A 107 -10.16 0.08 2.71
N LEU A 108 -8.95 -0.36 3.06
CA LEU A 108 -7.73 0.44 2.95
C LEU A 108 -6.98 0.04 1.69
N THR A 109 -6.69 1.01 0.82
CA THR A 109 -6.01 0.77 -0.47
C THR A 109 -4.89 1.78 -0.66
N ALA A 110 -3.68 1.30 -0.89
CA ALA A 110 -2.51 2.11 -1.18
C ALA A 110 -1.79 1.59 -2.43
N ARG A 111 -1.32 2.50 -3.30
CA ARG A 111 -0.64 2.17 -4.55
C ARG A 111 0.75 2.80 -4.55
N TYR A 112 1.75 1.95 -4.71
CA TYR A 112 3.15 2.31 -4.82
C TYR A 112 3.57 2.06 -6.26
N ALA A 113 3.92 3.11 -6.99
CA ALA A 113 4.59 2.97 -8.29
C ALA A 113 6.06 2.60 -8.06
N GLY A 114 6.63 1.88 -9.03
CA GLY A 114 8.07 1.73 -9.16
C GLY A 114 8.68 2.90 -9.93
N GLU A 115 9.98 3.12 -9.74
CA GLU A 115 10.83 4.07 -10.49
C GLU A 115 11.53 3.38 -11.67
#